data_AF-A0A8T3M310-F1
#
_entry.id   AF-A0A8T3M310-F1
#
_cell.length_a   1.000
_cell.length_b   1.000
_cell.length_c   1.000
_cell.angle_alpha   90.00
_cell.angle_beta   90.00
_cell.angle_gamma   90.00
#
_symmetry.space_group_name_H-M   'P 1'
#
loop_
_entity.id
_entity.type
_entity.pdbx_description
1 polymer ?
#
loop_
_entity_poly.entity_id
_entity_poly.type
_entity_poly.pdbx_seq_one_letter_code
_entity_poly.pdbx_strand_id
1 'polypeptide(L)' 'AVFGSEVFPSDVLEQIARESGAEFIDELRDDEPPGEQNAAEHTYLGMMQKDMVIMFEALGGLTDAFETLEVTDTYQP' A
#
# COMPACT_ATOMS: atom_id res chain seq x y z
N ALA A 1 11.47 2.18 -7.76
CA ALA A 1 10.26 2.99 -7.57
C ALA A 1 10.46 4.01 -6.44
N VAL A 2 9.64 5.06 -6.43
CA VAL A 2 9.48 6.05 -5.37
C VAL A 2 8.00 6.05 -5.00
N PHE A 3 7.70 5.97 -3.71
CA PHE A 3 6.33 5.80 -3.22
C PHE A 3 5.81 7.06 -2.54
N GLY A 4 4.59 7.47 -2.90
CA GLY A 4 3.82 8.56 -2.31
C GLY A 4 2.51 8.05 -1.72
N SER A 5 1.77 8.94 -1.05
CA SER A 5 0.46 8.65 -0.47
C SER A 5 -0.65 9.04 -1.46
N GLU A 6 -1.70 8.23 -1.54
CA GLU A 6 -2.88 8.43 -2.40
C GLU A 6 -3.59 9.77 -2.13
N VAL A 7 -3.51 10.23 -0.88
CA VAL A 7 -4.21 11.44 -0.44
C VAL A 7 -3.29 12.68 -0.41
N PHE A 8 -1.98 12.52 -0.58
CA PHE A 8 -1.00 13.61 -0.54
C PHE A 8 -0.12 13.65 -1.80
N PRO A 9 -0.54 14.39 -2.85
CA PRO A 9 0.29 14.58 -4.04
C PRO A 9 1.58 15.32 -3.68
N SER A 10 2.67 15.00 -4.39
CA SER A 10 4.00 15.55 -4.12
C SER A 10 4.80 15.80 -5.39
N ASP A 11 4.81 17.05 -5.85
CA ASP A 11 5.66 17.54 -6.94
C ASP A 11 7.15 17.19 -6.72
N VAL A 12 7.57 17.10 -5.45
CA VAL A 12 8.93 16.73 -5.08
C VAL A 12 9.21 15.26 -5.38
N LEU A 13 8.29 14.35 -5.06
CA LEU A 13 8.47 12.93 -5.35
C LEU A 13 8.40 12.66 -6.86
N GLU A 14 7.51 13.34 -7.57
CA GLU A 14 7.46 13.29 -9.04
C GLU A 14 8.77 13.75 -9.68
N GLN A 15 9.35 14.85 -9.18
CA GLN A 15 10.62 15.37 -9.64
C GLN A 15 11.77 14.38 -9.42
N ILE A 16 11.81 13.74 -8.24
CA ILE A 16 12.81 12.72 -7.90
C ILE A 16 12.67 11.50 -8.81
N ALA A 17 11.45 11.00 -9.02
CA ALA A 17 11.18 9.87 -9.90
C ALA A 17 11.67 10.16 -11.33
N ARG A 18 11.30 11.32 -11.89
CA ARG A 18 11.72 11.75 -13.22
C ARG A 18 13.24 11.88 -13.37
N GLU A 19 13.94 12.46 -12.39
CA GLU A 19 15.39 12.65 -12.46
C GLU A 19 16.19 11.37 -12.20
N SER A 20 15.67 10.47 -11.36
CA SER A 20 16.32 9.20 -11.05
C SER A 20 16.01 8.09 -12.07
N GLY A 21 14.95 8.25 -12.87
CA GLY A 21 14.42 7.21 -13.75
C GLY A 21 13.63 6.13 -12.99
N ALA A 22 13.27 6.38 -11.73
CA ALA A 22 12.39 5.50 -10.97
C ALA A 22 10.92 5.72 -11.37
N GLU A 23 10.11 4.66 -11.28
CA GLU A 23 8.66 4.76 -11.33
C GLU A 23 8.12 5.48 -10.09
N PHE A 24 7.20 6.42 -10.28
CA PHE A 24 6.45 7.04 -9.18
C PHE A 24 5.14 6.29 -8.96
N ILE A 25 4.87 5.92 -7.72
CA ILE A 25 3.68 5.16 -7.31
C ILE A 25 3.03 5.90 -6.15
N ASP A 26 1.82 6.39 -6.34
CA ASP A 26 1.06 7.21 -5.39
C ASP A 26 -0.09 6.43 -4.74
N GLU A 27 -0.07 5.11 -4.79
CA GLU A 27 -1.20 4.27 -4.36
C GLU A 27 -1.08 3.77 -2.90
N LEU A 28 -0.02 4.15 -2.17
CA LEU A 28 0.12 3.75 -0.77
C LEU A 28 -0.87 4.52 0.11
N ARG A 29 -1.42 3.84 1.11
CA ARG A 29 -2.43 4.40 2.01
C ARG A 29 -1.90 4.54 3.42
N ASP A 30 -2.29 5.62 4.10
CA ASP A 30 -1.88 5.90 5.48
C ASP A 30 -3.06 6.25 6.41
N ASP A 31 -4.24 6.52 5.86
CA ASP A 31 -5.43 6.99 6.58
C ASP A 31 -6.68 6.12 6.38
N GLU A 32 -6.87 5.53 5.20
CA GLU A 32 -8.07 4.74 4.86
C GLU A 32 -7.76 3.25 4.60
N PRO A 33 -8.22 2.34 5.50
CA PRO A 33 -8.15 0.91 5.25
C PRO A 33 -8.90 0.49 3.97
N PRO A 34 -8.50 -0.62 3.33
CA PRO A 34 -9.14 -1.07 2.11
C PRO A 34 -10.58 -1.55 2.35
N GLY A 35 -11.39 -1.53 1.30
CA GLY A 35 -12.79 -1.95 1.36
C GLY A 35 -13.69 -0.97 2.11
N GLU A 36 -14.98 -1.28 2.13
CA GLU A 36 -15.99 -0.49 2.85
C GLU A 36 -15.92 -0.74 4.36
N GLN A 37 -16.56 0.15 5.13
CA GLN A 37 -16.68 -0.05 6.58
C GLN A 37 -17.31 -1.42 6.92
N ASN A 38 -16.64 -2.18 7.80
CA ASN A 38 -16.95 -3.58 8.18
C ASN A 38 -16.57 -4.66 7.14
N ALA A 39 -15.90 -4.32 6.04
CA ALA A 39 -15.28 -5.34 5.20
C ALA A 39 -14.19 -6.09 5.99
N ALA A 40 -13.92 -7.34 5.60
CA ALA A 40 -12.97 -8.21 6.29
C ALA A 40 -11.56 -7.61 6.31
N GLU A 41 -11.19 -6.95 5.23
CA GLU A 41 -9.93 -6.29 4.98
C GLU A 41 -9.88 -4.84 5.50
N HIS A 42 -11.00 -4.29 6.00
CA HIS A 42 -11.08 -2.91 6.50
C HIS A 42 -10.41 -2.77 7.87
N THR A 43 -9.12 -3.10 7.91
CA THR A 43 -8.27 -3.16 9.08
C THR A 43 -6.90 -2.58 8.75
N TYR A 44 -6.14 -2.25 9.79
CA TYR A 44 -4.75 -1.84 9.63
C TYR A 44 -3.90 -2.91 8.94
N LEU A 45 -4.13 -4.20 9.24
CA LEU A 45 -3.40 -5.29 8.60
C LEU A 45 -3.75 -5.43 7.12
N GLY A 46 -5.02 -5.21 6.74
CA GLY A 46 -5.44 -5.20 5.33
C GLY A 46 -4.76 -4.07 4.54
N MET A 47 -4.66 -2.88 5.14
CA MET A 47 -3.92 -1.77 4.56
C MET A 47 -2.44 -2.10 4.38
N MET A 48 -1.77 -2.59 5.42
CA MET A 48 -0.36 -2.98 5.34
C MET A 48 -0.12 -4.09 4.32
N GLN A 49 -1.00 -5.08 4.22
CA GLN A 49 -0.91 -6.14 3.21
C GLN A 49 -0.96 -5.53 1.80
N LYS A 50 -1.91 -4.65 1.52
CA LYS A 50 -2.05 -3.97 0.22
C LYS A 50 -0.80 -3.14 -0.12
N ASP A 51 -0.32 -2.33 0.82
CA ASP A 51 0.87 -1.50 0.61
C ASP A 51 2.12 -2.36 0.36
N MET A 52 2.28 -3.48 1.08
CA MET A 52 3.39 -4.40 0.89
C MET A 52 3.35 -5.09 -0.48
N VAL A 53 2.16 -5.47 -0.96
CA VAL A 53 1.98 -6.01 -2.32
C VAL A 53 2.42 -4.98 -3.36
N ILE A 54 1.92 -3.74 -3.29
CA ILE A 54 2.29 -2.64 -4.21
C ILE A 54 3.81 -2.42 -4.21
N MET A 55 4.43 -2.32 -3.03
CA MET A 55 5.87 -2.11 -2.91
C MET A 55 6.68 -3.27 -3.49
N PHE A 56 6.30 -4.51 -3.23
CA PHE A 56 7.06 -5.67 -3.69
C PHE A 56 6.95 -5.83 -5.21
N GLU A 57 5.76 -5.69 -5.79
CA GLU A 57 5.58 -5.77 -7.25
C GLU A 57 6.42 -4.70 -7.97
N ALA A 58 6.37 -3.46 -7.48
CA ALA A 58 7.13 -2.33 -8.04
C ALA A 58 8.65 -2.49 -7.93
N LEU A 59 9.12 -3.27 -6.98
CA LEU A 59 10.54 -3.58 -6.77
C LEU A 59 10.97 -4.91 -7.43
N GLY A 60 10.06 -5.59 -8.12
CA GLY A 60 10.31 -6.87 -8.79
C GLY A 60 10.39 -8.08 -7.84
N GLY A 61 9.78 -7.96 -6.65
CA GLY A 61 9.65 -9.02 -5.66
C GLY A 61 8.44 -9.93 -5.90
N LEU A 62 8.37 -11.00 -5.11
CA LEU A 62 7.23 -11.92 -5.08
C LEU A 62 6.29 -11.57 -3.93
N THR A 63 4.98 -11.78 -4.13
CA THR A 63 3.93 -11.38 -3.18
C THR A 63 3.19 -12.55 -2.54
N ASP A 64 3.52 -13.80 -2.90
CA ASP A 64 2.81 -15.01 -2.47
C ASP A 64 2.68 -15.12 -0.93
N ALA A 65 3.69 -14.64 -0.20
CA ALA A 65 3.69 -14.66 1.25
C ALA A 65 2.59 -13.77 1.87
N PHE A 66 2.22 -12.67 1.20
CA PHE A 66 1.24 -11.73 1.69
C PHE A 66 -0.19 -12.22 1.49
N GLU A 67 -0.47 -13.00 0.44
CA GLU A 67 -1.81 -13.53 0.14
C GLU A 67 -2.39 -14.41 1.26
N THR A 68 -1.52 -15.00 2.07
CA THR A 68 -1.92 -15.92 3.15
C THR A 68 -2.12 -15.22 4.50
N LEU A 69 -1.88 -13.90 4.58
CA LEU A 69 -1.99 -13.16 5.83
C LEU A 69 -3.45 -12.98 6.22
N GLU A 70 -3.80 -13.41 7.44
CA GLU A 70 -5.11 -13.14 8.02
C GLU A 70 -5.17 -11.67 8.47
N VAL A 71 -5.95 -10.87 7.75
CA VAL A 71 -6.08 -9.43 7.98
C VAL A 71 -7.35 -9.05 8.71
N THR A 72 -8.22 -10.00 9.04
CA THR A 72 -9.52 -9.74 9.67
C THR A 72 -9.39 -9.22 11.09
N ASP A 73 -10.38 -8.43 11.52
CA ASP A 73 -10.48 -8.02 12.91
C ASP A 73 -10.74 -9.23 13.82
N THR A 74 -9.82 -9.48 14.75
CA THR A 74 -9.89 -10.57 15.72
C THR A 74 -10.52 -10.17 17.05
N TYR A 75 -10.97 -8.92 17.20
CA TYR A 75 -11.57 -8.43 18.44
C TYR A 75 -12.79 -9.28 18.84
N GLN A 76 -12.80 -9.70 20.10
CA GLN A 76 -13.93 -10.37 20.74
C GLN A 76 -14.32 -9.55 21.98
N PRO A 77 -15.63 -9.25 22.16
CA PRO A 77 -16.12 -8.42 23.25
C PRO A 77 -16.04 -9.08 24.64
#